data_AF-A0A9D4DVE0-F1
#
_entry.id   AF-A0A9D4DVE0-F1
#
_cell.length_a   1.000
_cell.length_b   1.000
_cell.length_c   1.000
_cell.angle_alpha   90.00
_cell.angle_beta   90.00
_cell.angle_gamma   90.00
#
_symmetry.space_group_name_H-M   'P 1'
#
loop_
_entity.id
_entity.type
_entity.pdbx_description
1 polymer ?
#
loop_
_entity_poly.entity_id
_entity_poly.type
_entity_poly.pdbx_seq_one_letter_code
_entity_poly.pdbx_strand_id
1 'polypeptide(L)'
;MDLRKSVLWTLTTVLCELSALKCDNVVPRAPPTNNYTVTDGNVTCVVMTAGIRLAIPYVTDTKNETVNITIPQNGTTYSGMCSKPDGTNQLNINFLDNWNLTFIFANSSTLNNSYEWQLVILNYIIDKSYFPNATNLGKHNLTLTFPNGTNAAQFNGSYRCDRT
;
A
#
# COMPACT_ATOMS: atom_id res chain seq x y z
N MET A 1 12.87 27.84 -5.65
CA MET A 1 13.98 26.85 -5.69
C MET A 1 14.19 26.43 -4.25
N ASP A 2 13.73 25.24 -3.87
CA ASP A 2 13.97 24.70 -2.53
C ASP A 2 14.43 23.25 -2.65
N LEU A 3 15.43 22.91 -1.85
CA LEU A 3 16.36 21.81 -2.05
C LEU A 3 15.82 20.48 -1.48
N ARG A 4 15.83 19.45 -2.34
CA ARG A 4 16.08 18.01 -2.07
C ARG A 4 15.84 17.54 -0.63
N LYS A 5 14.69 16.91 -0.38
CA LYS A 5 14.43 16.14 0.84
C LYS A 5 14.05 14.71 0.46
N SER A 6 14.95 13.77 0.75
CA SER A 6 14.75 12.34 0.59
C SER A 6 14.23 11.73 1.89
N VAL A 7 13.14 10.95 1.82
CA VAL A 7 12.54 10.28 2.98
C VAL A 7 12.76 8.77 2.86
N LEU A 8 13.33 8.18 3.91
CA LEU A 8 13.63 6.76 4.00
C LEU A 8 12.51 6.10 4.83
N TRP A 9 11.65 5.27 4.22
CA TRP A 9 10.68 4.46 4.97
C TRP A 9 11.15 3.02 5.09
N THR A 10 11.71 2.67 6.24
CA THR A 10 11.87 1.28 6.66
C THR A 10 10.62 0.86 7.41
N LEU A 11 9.79 0.04 6.78
CA LEU A 11 8.54 -0.45 7.34
C LEU A 11 8.63 -1.99 7.48
N THR A 12 9.15 -2.46 8.61
CA THR A 12 9.24 -3.90 8.84
C THR A 12 7.85 -4.42 9.23
N THR A 13 7.21 -5.15 8.33
CA THR A 13 5.90 -5.83 8.48
C THR A 13 4.66 -4.92 8.55
N VAL A 14 3.86 -4.89 7.48
CA VAL A 14 2.54 -4.26 7.48
C VAL A 14 1.44 -5.30 7.22
N LEU A 15 0.82 -5.75 8.29
CA LEU A 15 -0.53 -6.29 8.16
C LEU A 15 -1.49 -5.11 7.95
N CYS A 16 -1.54 -4.57 6.72
CA CYS A 16 -2.58 -3.62 6.32
C CYS A 16 -3.84 -4.41 5.99
N GLU A 17 -4.58 -4.83 7.03
CA GLU A 17 -5.97 -5.24 6.81
C GLU A 17 -6.73 -4.00 6.35
N LEU A 18 -7.15 -4.01 5.08
CA LEU A 18 -7.87 -2.94 4.37
C LEU A 18 -9.32 -2.73 4.87
N SER A 19 -9.59 -3.06 6.12
CA SER A 19 -10.86 -2.82 6.81
C SER A 19 -10.55 -2.40 8.24
N ALA A 20 -10.74 -1.12 8.54
CA ALA A 20 -10.82 -0.52 9.88
C ALA A 20 -9.75 -0.93 10.92
N LEU A 21 -8.87 0.03 11.27
CA LEU A 21 -7.99 0.08 12.46
C LEU A 21 -8.34 -0.91 13.62
N LYS A 22 -7.89 -2.16 13.51
CA LYS A 22 -7.57 -3.06 14.63
C LYS A 22 -6.81 -4.28 14.12
N CYS A 23 -5.61 -4.51 14.65
CA CYS A 23 -4.87 -5.74 14.35
C CYS A 23 -5.47 -6.91 15.16
N ASP A 24 -6.47 -7.62 14.63
CA ASP A 24 -7.16 -8.70 15.35
C ASP A 24 -6.30 -9.98 15.50
N ASN A 25 -6.24 -10.50 16.73
CA ASN A 25 -5.28 -11.49 17.27
C ASN A 25 -5.36 -12.94 16.75
N VAL A 26 -5.67 -13.16 15.46
CA VAL A 26 -5.60 -14.51 14.86
C VAL A 26 -4.83 -14.42 13.55
N VAL A 27 -3.54 -14.77 13.55
CA VAL A 27 -2.69 -14.65 12.34
C VAL A 27 -2.37 -16.01 11.72
N PRO A 28 -2.89 -16.30 10.52
CA PRO A 28 -2.22 -17.14 9.52
C PRO A 28 -0.86 -16.51 9.17
N ARG A 29 0.22 -17.32 9.14
CA ARG A 29 1.64 -16.97 8.82
C ARG A 29 1.83 -15.56 8.23
N ALA A 30 2.59 -14.70 8.91
CA ALA A 30 2.84 -13.31 8.50
C ALA A 30 3.22 -13.18 7.01
N PRO A 31 2.77 -12.12 6.32
CA PRO A 31 3.11 -11.91 4.91
C PRO A 31 4.63 -11.73 4.74
N PRO A 32 5.22 -12.17 3.61
CA PRO A 32 6.63 -11.99 3.35
C PRO A 32 6.96 -10.50 3.18
N THR A 33 8.08 -10.09 3.74
CA THR A 33 8.53 -8.70 3.69
C THR A 33 9.25 -8.41 2.37
N ASN A 34 8.84 -7.34 1.70
CA ASN A 34 9.43 -6.84 0.46
C ASN A 34 10.08 -5.47 0.70
N ASN A 35 11.05 -5.10 -0.14
CA ASN A 35 11.69 -3.79 -0.13
C ASN A 35 11.42 -3.08 -1.45
N TYR A 36 10.94 -1.85 -1.36
CA TYR A 36 10.60 -0.98 -2.49
C TYR A 36 11.41 0.30 -2.39
N THR A 37 11.96 0.78 -3.50
CA THR A 37 12.75 2.02 -3.52
C THR A 37 12.51 2.79 -4.80
N VAL A 38 11.99 4.00 -4.68
CA VAL A 38 11.70 4.92 -5.80
C VAL A 38 12.73 6.04 -5.78
N THR A 39 13.38 6.21 -6.93
CA THR A 39 14.42 7.22 -7.14
C THR A 39 14.09 8.09 -8.34
N ASP A 40 14.51 9.35 -8.28
CA ASP A 40 14.54 10.28 -9.40
C ASP A 40 15.94 10.89 -9.50
N GLY A 41 16.70 10.44 -10.51
CA GLY A 41 18.14 10.68 -10.60
C GLY A 41 18.88 10.20 -9.36
N ASN A 42 19.50 11.14 -8.63
CA ASN A 42 20.27 10.88 -7.41
C ASN A 42 19.46 11.07 -6.12
N VAL A 43 18.14 11.24 -6.21
CA VAL A 43 17.26 11.50 -5.06
C VAL A 43 16.33 10.32 -4.83
N THR A 44 16.37 9.74 -3.64
CA THR A 44 15.40 8.73 -3.20
C THR A 44 14.19 9.41 -2.55
N CYS A 45 12.99 9.24 -3.08
CA CYS A 45 11.78 9.88 -2.51
C CYS A 45 10.90 8.91 -1.72
N VAL A 46 10.96 7.61 -2.04
CA VAL A 46 10.26 6.56 -1.30
C VAL A 46 11.22 5.40 -1.10
N VAL A 47 11.40 5.00 0.15
CA VAL A 47 11.82 3.64 0.51
C VAL A 47 10.65 3.04 1.23
N MET A 48 10.28 1.79 1.00
CA MET A 48 9.25 1.11 1.78
C MET A 48 9.67 -0.33 1.95
N THR A 49 9.99 -0.74 3.16
CA THR A 49 9.95 -2.17 3.51
C THR A 49 8.50 -2.51 3.84
N ALA A 50 7.94 -3.67 3.51
CA ALA A 50 6.61 -4.07 3.99
C ALA A 50 6.32 -5.54 3.68
N GLY A 51 5.79 -6.29 4.63
CA GLY A 51 4.87 -7.38 4.28
C GLY A 51 3.50 -6.77 4.02
N ILE A 52 2.72 -7.27 3.05
CA ILE A 52 1.39 -6.74 2.72
C ILE A 52 0.42 -7.90 2.49
N ARG A 53 -0.75 -7.85 3.13
CA ARG A 53 -1.88 -8.76 2.91
C ARG A 53 -3.14 -7.93 2.71
N LEU A 54 -3.88 -8.23 1.66
CA LEU A 54 -5.11 -7.55 1.26
C LEU A 54 -6.30 -8.43 1.65
N ALA A 55 -7.23 -7.89 2.43
CA ALA A 55 -8.52 -8.52 2.69
C ALA A 55 -9.56 -7.91 1.74
N ILE A 56 -9.95 -8.68 0.71
CA ILE A 56 -10.76 -8.17 -0.40
C ILE A 56 -12.16 -8.79 -0.32
N PRO A 57 -13.21 -7.98 -0.06
CA PRO A 57 -14.58 -8.46 -0.11
C PRO A 57 -15.03 -8.72 -1.55
N TYR A 58 -15.82 -9.77 -1.75
CA TYR A 58 -16.45 -10.12 -3.03
C TYR A 58 -17.84 -10.69 -2.81
N VAL A 59 -18.64 -10.70 -3.88
CA VAL A 59 -20.06 -11.10 -3.83
C VAL A 59 -20.20 -12.50 -4.43
N THR A 60 -20.93 -13.36 -3.73
CA THR A 60 -21.38 -14.67 -4.24
C THR A 60 -22.90 -14.67 -4.39
N ASP A 61 -23.47 -15.73 -4.95
CA ASP A 61 -24.94 -15.88 -5.07
C ASP A 61 -25.67 -15.85 -3.70
N THR A 62 -24.97 -16.19 -2.61
CA THR A 62 -25.62 -16.40 -1.30
C THR A 62 -25.24 -15.37 -0.25
N LYS A 63 -24.05 -14.76 -0.35
CA LYS A 63 -23.50 -13.84 0.66
C LYS A 63 -22.28 -13.08 0.13
N ASN A 64 -21.84 -12.09 0.91
CA ASN A 64 -20.52 -11.49 0.75
C ASN A 64 -19.48 -12.37 1.43
N GLU A 65 -18.36 -12.59 0.75
CA GLU A 65 -17.19 -13.30 1.26
C GLU A 65 -15.96 -12.40 1.19
N THR A 66 -14.89 -12.80 1.85
CA THR A 66 -13.62 -12.08 1.84
C THR A 66 -12.49 -13.05 1.50
N VAL A 67 -11.64 -12.69 0.55
CA VAL A 67 -10.41 -13.41 0.25
C VAL A 67 -9.21 -12.64 0.79
N ASN A 68 -8.24 -13.38 1.32
CA ASN A 68 -6.97 -12.81 1.78
C ASN A 68 -5.89 -13.06 0.74
N ILE A 69 -5.40 -12.00 0.09
CA ILE A 69 -4.35 -12.03 -0.92
C ILE A 69 -3.07 -11.46 -0.32
N THR A 70 -2.00 -12.25 -0.31
CA THR A 70 -0.69 -11.80 0.16
C THR A 70 0.18 -11.41 -1.02
N ILE A 71 0.84 -10.25 -0.97
CA ILE A 71 1.77 -9.85 -2.03
C ILE A 71 2.98 -10.79 -1.98
N PRO A 72 3.26 -11.54 -3.07
CA PRO A 72 4.37 -12.49 -3.09
C PRO A 72 5.71 -11.74 -3.17
N GLN A 73 6.78 -12.40 -2.72
CA GLN A 73 8.13 -11.86 -2.86
C GLN A 73 8.67 -12.03 -4.29
N ASN A 74 8.28 -13.12 -4.95
CA ASN A 74 8.66 -13.43 -6.33
C ASN A 74 7.54 -13.02 -7.29
N GLY A 75 7.90 -12.57 -8.49
CA GLY A 75 6.92 -12.15 -9.52
C GLY A 75 6.26 -10.80 -9.24
N THR A 76 6.67 -10.10 -8.19
CA THR A 76 6.27 -8.72 -7.90
C THR A 76 7.26 -7.76 -8.54
N THR A 77 6.76 -6.76 -9.27
CA THR A 77 7.57 -5.64 -9.77
C THR A 77 7.05 -4.35 -9.17
N TYR A 78 7.89 -3.32 -9.10
CA TYR A 78 7.47 -2.02 -8.61
C TYR A 78 8.07 -0.89 -9.43
N SER A 79 7.38 0.24 -9.41
CA SER A 79 7.81 1.50 -10.03
C SER A 79 7.29 2.66 -9.19
N GLY A 80 7.64 3.89 -9.53
CA GLY A 80 7.13 5.04 -8.81
C GLY A 80 7.50 6.35 -9.48
N MET A 81 7.06 7.44 -8.87
CA MET A 81 7.37 8.79 -9.32
C MET A 81 7.64 9.66 -8.11
N CYS A 82 8.75 10.39 -8.13
CA CYS A 82 9.03 11.44 -7.17
C CYS A 82 8.39 12.73 -7.65
N SER A 83 7.79 13.50 -6.74
CA SER A 83 7.28 14.84 -6.98
C SER A 83 6.46 14.98 -8.27
N LYS A 84 5.34 14.26 -8.32
CA LYS A 84 4.29 14.45 -9.34
C LYS A 84 3.90 15.93 -9.43
N PRO A 85 3.23 16.36 -10.52
CA PRO A 85 2.81 17.76 -10.68
C PRO A 85 1.99 18.33 -9.51
N ASP A 86 1.30 17.47 -8.74
CA ASP A 86 0.53 17.81 -7.54
C ASP A 86 1.37 17.81 -6.24
N GLY A 87 2.68 17.60 -6.32
CA GLY A 87 3.61 17.55 -5.19
C GLY A 87 3.65 16.22 -4.45
N THR A 88 2.93 15.19 -4.93
CA THR A 88 2.90 13.86 -4.29
C THR A 88 4.02 12.95 -4.78
N ASN A 89 4.40 11.96 -3.96
CA ASN A 89 5.23 10.83 -4.37
C ASN A 89 4.35 9.60 -4.55
N GLN A 90 4.72 8.72 -5.48
CA GLN A 90 3.94 7.53 -5.83
C GLN A 90 4.81 6.28 -5.82
N LEU A 91 4.27 5.19 -5.27
CA LEU A 91 4.81 3.83 -5.38
C LEU A 91 3.74 2.93 -5.98
N ASN A 92 4.06 2.28 -7.09
CA ASN A 92 3.22 1.28 -7.77
C ASN A 92 3.85 -0.10 -7.55
N ILE A 93 3.04 -1.07 -7.11
CA ILE A 93 3.44 -2.46 -6.94
C ILE A 93 2.55 -3.29 -7.85
N ASN A 94 3.14 -3.91 -8.88
CA ASN A 94 2.46 -4.86 -9.74
C ASN A 94 2.74 -6.27 -9.24
N PHE A 95 1.68 -7.03 -9.03
CA PHE A 95 1.71 -8.40 -8.54
C PHE A 95 0.56 -9.14 -9.22
N LEU A 96 0.54 -10.48 -9.18
CA LEU A 96 -0.52 -11.33 -9.72
C LEU A 96 -1.09 -10.85 -11.07
N ASP A 97 -0.52 -11.30 -12.18
CA ASP A 97 -0.98 -11.07 -13.57
C ASP A 97 -2.04 -9.97 -13.75
N ASN A 98 -1.56 -8.71 -13.70
CA ASN A 98 -2.30 -7.45 -13.89
C ASN A 98 -2.97 -6.82 -12.66
N TRP A 99 -2.63 -7.22 -11.43
CA TRP A 99 -3.01 -6.46 -10.24
C TRP A 99 -1.99 -5.38 -9.95
N ASN A 100 -2.47 -4.24 -9.45
CA ASN A 100 -1.65 -3.08 -9.15
C ASN A 100 -2.10 -2.44 -7.84
N LEU A 101 -1.16 -2.29 -6.90
CA LEU A 101 -1.34 -1.55 -5.66
C LEU A 101 -0.53 -0.28 -5.72
N THR A 102 -1.21 0.86 -5.64
CA THR A 102 -0.60 2.19 -5.68
C THR A 102 -0.70 2.85 -4.32
N PHE A 103 0.44 3.33 -3.80
CA PHE A 103 0.52 4.22 -2.64
C PHE A 103 0.82 5.64 -3.12
N ILE A 104 0.08 6.62 -2.61
CA ILE A 104 0.33 8.04 -2.80
C ILE A 104 0.73 8.65 -1.47
N PHE A 105 1.88 9.32 -1.45
CA PHE A 105 2.42 10.02 -0.29
C PHE A 105 2.40 11.52 -0.55
N ALA A 106 1.86 12.29 0.39
CA ALA A 106 1.75 13.74 0.28
C ALA A 106 2.38 14.41 1.49
N ASN A 107 2.75 15.68 1.36
CA ASN A 107 3.10 16.49 2.53
C ASN A 107 1.88 16.56 3.46
N SER A 108 2.11 16.37 4.74
CA SER A 108 1.04 16.49 5.73
C SER A 108 0.56 17.93 5.80
N SER A 109 -0.76 18.10 5.71
CA SER A 109 -1.40 19.41 5.86
C SER A 109 -1.57 19.84 7.32
N THR A 110 -1.43 18.90 8.26
CA THR A 110 -1.64 19.12 9.70
C THR A 110 -0.35 19.06 10.50
N LEU A 111 0.65 18.34 10.01
CA LEU A 111 1.95 18.20 10.67
C LEU A 111 3.03 18.92 9.88
N ASN A 112 3.69 19.87 10.53
CA ASN A 112 4.81 20.57 9.93
C ASN A 112 5.87 19.58 9.50
N ASN A 113 6.45 19.83 8.31
CA ASN A 113 7.65 19.14 7.89
C ASN A 113 7.52 17.61 7.89
N SER A 114 6.37 17.09 7.44
CA SER A 114 6.06 15.66 7.48
C SER A 114 5.44 15.20 6.17
N TYR A 115 5.62 13.92 5.83
CA TYR A 115 4.88 13.23 4.78
C TYR A 115 3.91 12.23 5.40
N GLU A 116 2.81 11.96 4.71
CA GLU A 116 1.81 10.96 5.10
C GLU A 116 1.35 10.16 3.88
N TRP A 117 0.95 8.90 4.11
CA TRP A 117 0.25 8.11 3.10
C TRP A 117 -1.19 8.64 2.93
N GLN A 118 -1.51 9.26 1.80
CA GLN A 118 -2.81 9.90 1.63
C GLN A 118 -3.85 8.92 1.08
N LEU A 119 -3.41 8.11 0.12
CA LEU A 119 -4.27 7.31 -0.73
C LEU A 119 -3.60 5.97 -1.02
N VAL A 120 -4.38 4.90 -0.93
CA VAL A 120 -4.01 3.58 -1.43
C VAL A 120 -5.07 3.14 -2.44
N ILE A 121 -4.62 2.79 -3.64
CA ILE A 121 -5.50 2.34 -4.73
C ILE A 121 -5.10 0.91 -5.10
N LEU A 122 -6.05 -0.01 -5.01
CA LEU A 122 -5.90 -1.37 -5.51
C LEU A 122 -6.72 -1.52 -6.80
N ASN A 123 -6.05 -1.81 -7.90
CA ASN A 123 -6.68 -2.26 -9.14
C ASN A 123 -6.46 -3.77 -9.25
N TYR A 124 -7.54 -4.53 -9.42
CA TYR A 124 -7.51 -5.99 -9.37
C TYR A 124 -8.58 -6.61 -10.28
N ILE A 125 -8.49 -7.92 -10.47
CA ILE A 125 -9.45 -8.69 -11.27
C ILE A 125 -10.11 -9.70 -10.35
N ILE A 126 -11.44 -9.71 -10.34
CA ILE A 126 -12.23 -10.78 -9.73
C ILE A 126 -12.47 -11.84 -10.80
N ASP A 127 -11.85 -12.99 -10.60
CA ASP A 127 -12.03 -14.19 -11.40
C ASP A 127 -12.22 -15.40 -10.48
N LYS A 128 -12.67 -16.52 -11.04
CA LYS A 128 -12.98 -17.73 -10.27
C LYS A 128 -11.74 -18.48 -9.75
N SER A 129 -10.53 -18.09 -10.16
CA SER A 129 -9.29 -18.72 -9.69
C SER A 129 -8.91 -18.23 -8.28
N TYR A 130 -9.14 -16.94 -7.99
CA TYR A 130 -8.91 -16.36 -6.67
C TYR A 130 -10.20 -16.14 -5.87
N PHE A 131 -11.34 -15.98 -6.55
CA PHE A 131 -12.64 -15.68 -5.95
C PHE A 131 -13.66 -16.76 -6.33
N PRO A 132 -13.65 -17.91 -5.65
CA PRO A 132 -14.56 -19.01 -5.95
C PRO A 132 -16.02 -18.54 -5.77
N ASN A 133 -16.89 -18.95 -6.70
CA ASN A 133 -18.31 -18.59 -6.70
C ASN A 133 -18.62 -17.07 -6.80
N ALA A 134 -17.63 -16.25 -7.16
CA ALA A 134 -17.87 -14.84 -7.37
C ALA A 134 -18.85 -14.59 -8.53
N THR A 135 -19.78 -13.67 -8.31
CA THR A 135 -20.77 -13.24 -9.30
C THR A 135 -20.38 -11.91 -9.94
N ASN A 136 -19.63 -11.08 -9.23
CA ASN A 136 -19.13 -9.78 -9.66
C ASN A 136 -17.76 -9.90 -10.38
N LEU A 137 -17.68 -10.68 -11.45
CA LEU A 137 -16.44 -10.89 -12.19
C LEU A 137 -15.94 -9.63 -12.93
N GLY A 138 -14.64 -9.59 -13.25
CA GLY A 138 -14.04 -8.54 -14.08
C GLY A 138 -13.08 -7.62 -13.33
N LYS A 139 -12.80 -6.45 -13.90
CA LYS A 139 -11.88 -5.45 -13.31
C LYS A 139 -12.59 -4.65 -12.22
N HIS A 140 -11.92 -4.48 -11.09
CA HIS A 140 -12.40 -3.72 -9.94
C HIS A 140 -11.31 -2.78 -9.43
N ASN A 141 -11.74 -1.75 -8.71
CA ASN A 141 -10.85 -0.85 -7.99
C ASN A 141 -11.34 -0.64 -6.55
N LEU A 142 -10.41 -0.63 -5.60
CA LEU A 142 -10.63 -0.18 -4.24
C LEU A 142 -9.75 1.02 -3.97
N THR A 143 -10.32 2.02 -3.29
CA THR A 143 -9.59 3.24 -2.91
C THR A 143 -9.75 3.43 -1.41
N LEU A 144 -8.63 3.51 -0.70
CA LEU A 144 -8.58 3.88 0.70
C LEU A 144 -7.98 5.26 0.87
N THR A 145 -8.72 6.12 1.54
CA THR A 145 -8.26 7.43 1.99
C THR A 145 -7.92 7.35 3.47
N PHE A 146 -6.76 7.89 3.87
CA PHE A 146 -6.37 7.93 5.26
C PHE A 146 -6.57 9.34 5.84
N PRO A 147 -7.03 9.47 7.10
CA PRO A 147 -7.13 10.78 7.73
C PRO A 147 -5.76 11.43 7.92
N ASN A 148 -5.68 12.74 7.69
CA ASN A 148 -4.45 13.50 7.83
C ASN A 148 -3.84 13.35 9.24
N GLY A 149 -2.51 13.24 9.32
CA GLY A 149 -1.75 13.16 10.56
C GLY A 149 -1.71 11.79 11.25
N THR A 150 -2.46 10.79 10.76
CA THR A 150 -2.54 9.47 11.43
C THR A 150 -1.35 8.56 11.16
N ASN A 151 -0.63 8.80 10.06
CA ASN A 151 0.40 7.89 9.55
C ASN A 151 1.48 8.71 8.84
N ALA A 152 1.96 9.69 9.58
CA ALA A 152 2.95 10.61 9.10
C ALA A 152 4.34 10.22 9.60
N ALA A 153 5.35 10.52 8.80
CA ALA A 153 6.73 10.62 9.23
C ALA A 153 7.21 12.05 9.04
N GLN A 154 7.96 12.56 10.01
CA GLN A 154 8.68 13.81 9.85
C GLN A 154 9.77 13.66 8.78
N PHE A 155 10.18 14.77 8.16
CA PHE A 155 11.38 14.83 7.33
C PHE A 155 12.57 14.26 8.09
N ASN A 156 13.40 13.47 7.41
CA ASN A 156 14.52 12.72 7.99
C ASN A 156 14.14 11.67 9.06
N GLY A 157 12.85 11.43 9.28
CA GLY A 157 12.33 10.33 10.07
C GLY A 157 11.79 9.20 9.20
N SER A 158 11.35 8.13 9.86
CA SER A 158 10.67 7.00 9.24
C SER A 158 9.42 6.65 10.02
N TYR A 159 8.32 6.35 9.33
CA TYR A 159 7.15 5.76 9.97
C TYR A 159 7.40 4.25 10.14
N ARG A 160 7.17 3.74 11.35
CA ARG A 160 7.26 2.32 11.67
C ARG A 160 5.99 1.90 12.39
N CYS A 161 5.34 0.88 11.86
CA CYS A 161 4.19 0.23 12.49
C CYS A 161 4.52 -1.25 12.57
N ASP A 162 4.80 -1.72 13.79
CA ASP A 162 5.02 -3.13 14.07
C ASP A 162 3.82 -3.67 14.86
N ARG A 163 3.53 -4.94 14.67
CA ARG A 163 2.56 -5.65 15.52
C ARG A 163 3.26 -6.09 16.80
N THR A 164 2.92 -5.48 17.93
CA THR A 164 3.24 -6.01 19.28
C THR A 164 2.29 -7.14 19.65
#